data_AF-A0A9P1E9K9-F1
#
_entry.id   AF-A0A9P1E9K9-F1
#
_cell.length_a   1.000
_cell.length_b   1.000
_cell.length_c   1.000
_cell.angle_alpha   90.00
_cell.angle_beta   90.00
_cell.angle_gamma   90.00
#
_symmetry.space_group_name_H-M   'P 1'
#
loop_
_entity.id
_entity.type
_entity.pdbx_description
1 polymer ?
#
loop_
_entity_poly.entity_id
_entity_poly.type
_entity_poly.pdbx_seq_one_letter_code
_entity_poly.pdbx_strand_id
1 'polypeptide(L)'
;MIGRKMLEFQFKRLGVFSAEETINSHPNLDESFKKLWADHGDDISIQYSGTPALKGDFVRCGQRTAQGIIADGYNALKRYYLNNFQDGTKQDAIDLLQGHYIVSVARDTMQTSQRGGIEAVASFPAAFALIILGLFLAALSLRRVRNDPWNLLFSMIWASMSVGIAAFVKANGRAFCNRPRLHQPRR
;
A
#
# COMPACT_ATOMS: atom_id res chain seq x y z
N MET A 1 20.50 -8.14 16.03
CA MET A 1 21.67 -8.34 16.93
C MET A 1 22.03 -9.81 17.16
N ILE A 2 21.07 -10.73 17.30
CA ILE A 2 21.38 -12.16 17.53
C ILE A 2 22.12 -12.79 16.35
N GLY A 3 21.62 -12.63 15.11
CA GLY A 3 22.28 -13.19 13.92
C GLY A 3 23.72 -12.70 13.73
N ARG A 4 23.99 -11.43 14.04
CA ARG A 4 25.34 -10.85 14.00
C ARG A 4 26.27 -11.53 15.01
N LYS A 5 25.85 -11.58 16.28
CA LYS A 5 26.65 -12.21 17.35
C LYS A 5 26.91 -13.69 17.07
N MET A 6 25.93 -14.40 16.52
CA MET A 6 26.08 -15.80 16.14
C MET A 6 27.10 -15.96 15.01
N LEU A 7 27.05 -15.10 13.98
CA LEU A 7 28.01 -15.12 12.89
C LEU A 7 29.44 -14.80 13.35
N GLU A 8 29.59 -13.81 14.24
CA GLU A 8 30.88 -13.50 14.89
C GLU A 8 31.43 -14.70 15.67
N PHE A 9 30.58 -15.38 16.44
CA PHE A 9 30.96 -16.60 17.16
C PHE A 9 31.42 -17.71 16.21
N GLN A 10 30.73 -17.90 15.08
CA GLN A 10 31.10 -18.88 14.06
C GLN A 10 32.44 -18.55 13.42
N PHE A 11 32.71 -17.29 13.06
CA PHE A 11 34.01 -16.89 12.50
C PHE A 11 35.16 -17.08 13.47
N LYS A 12 34.95 -16.80 14.77
CA LYS A 12 35.95 -17.07 15.81
C LYS A 12 36.24 -18.56 15.94
N ARG A 13 35.20 -19.39 15.94
CA ARG A 13 35.34 -20.86 16.04
C ARG A 13 36.06 -21.46 14.83
N LEU A 14 35.91 -20.85 13.66
CA LEU A 14 36.59 -21.26 12.43
C LEU A 14 38.03 -20.71 12.33
N GLY A 15 38.48 -19.90 13.29
CA GLY A 15 39.81 -19.27 13.26
C GLY A 15 39.95 -18.16 12.21
N VAL A 16 38.84 -17.68 11.63
CA VAL A 16 38.83 -16.55 10.70
C VAL A 16 38.98 -15.23 11.45
N PHE A 17 38.35 -15.12 12.62
CA PHE A 17 38.42 -13.96 13.51
C PHE A 17 39.23 -14.26 14.77
N SER A 18 39.97 -13.27 15.25
CA SER A 18 40.61 -13.29 16.57
C SER A 18 39.58 -13.17 17.71
N ALA A 19 39.97 -13.50 18.95
CA ALA A 19 39.05 -13.51 20.10
C ALA A 19 38.32 -12.16 20.31
N GLU A 20 39.00 -11.05 20.05
CA GLU A 20 38.47 -9.68 20.22
C GLU A 20 37.88 -9.08 18.93
N GLU A 21 38.06 -9.76 17.81
CA GLU A 21 37.65 -9.26 16.51
C GLU A 21 36.14 -9.34 16.30
N THR A 22 35.57 -8.35 15.62
CA THR A 22 34.13 -8.23 15.37
C THR A 22 33.86 -7.88 13.92
N ILE A 23 32.61 -8.01 13.49
CA ILE A 23 32.23 -7.64 12.12
C ILE A 23 32.46 -6.14 11.87
N ASN A 24 32.37 -5.30 12.91
CA ASN A 24 32.62 -3.85 12.80
C ASN A 24 34.06 -3.52 12.40
N SER A 25 35.02 -4.40 12.70
CA SER A 25 36.42 -4.26 12.28
C SER A 25 36.60 -4.45 10.76
N HIS A 26 35.59 -4.98 10.08
CA HIS A 26 35.62 -5.33 8.65
C HIS A 26 34.50 -4.60 7.89
N PRO A 27 34.74 -3.37 7.37
CA PRO A 27 33.70 -2.54 6.76
C PRO A 27 32.92 -3.23 5.63
N ASN A 28 33.62 -3.93 4.73
CA ASN A 28 33.00 -4.63 3.60
C ASN A 28 32.05 -5.76 4.04
N LEU A 29 32.43 -6.49 5.08
CA LEU A 29 31.62 -7.56 5.66
C LEU A 29 30.41 -6.98 6.41
N ASP A 30 30.63 -5.90 7.16
CA ASP A 30 29.58 -5.20 7.88
C ASP A 30 28.50 -4.65 6.94
N GLU A 31 28.91 -4.01 5.85
CA GLU A 31 28.01 -3.50 4.82
C GLU A 31 27.25 -4.63 4.13
N SER A 32 27.95 -5.71 3.73
CA SER A 32 27.33 -6.88 3.10
C SER A 32 26.30 -7.54 4.02
N PHE A 33 26.62 -7.67 5.30
CA PHE A 33 25.70 -8.22 6.31
C PHE A 33 24.47 -7.34 6.49
N LYS A 34 24.65 -6.01 6.62
CA LYS A 34 23.54 -5.04 6.74
C LYS A 34 22.64 -5.09 5.52
N LYS A 35 23.22 -5.13 4.32
CA LYS A 35 22.47 -5.23 3.07
C LYS A 35 21.68 -6.53 2.98
N LEU A 36 22.30 -7.68 3.26
CA LEU A 36 21.64 -8.98 3.28
C LEU A 36 20.40 -8.98 4.18
N TRP A 37 20.53 -8.46 5.40
CA TRP A 37 19.42 -8.40 6.36
C TRP A 37 18.32 -7.43 5.93
N ALA A 38 18.68 -6.30 5.32
CA ALA A 38 17.72 -5.34 4.83
C ALA A 38 16.93 -5.90 3.62
N ASP A 39 17.62 -6.55 2.68
CA ASP A 39 17.01 -7.18 1.51
C ASP A 39 16.09 -8.33 1.92
N HIS A 40 16.51 -9.16 2.88
CA HIS A 40 15.65 -10.20 3.44
C HIS A 40 14.38 -9.65 4.11
N GLY A 41 14.50 -8.53 4.84
CA GLY A 41 13.34 -7.86 5.42
C GLY A 41 12.39 -7.29 4.36
N ASP A 42 12.93 -6.79 3.25
CA ASP A 42 12.13 -6.32 2.11
C ASP A 42 11.36 -7.47 1.45
N ASP A 43 12.00 -8.62 1.23
CA ASP A 43 11.36 -9.79 0.65
C ASP A 43 10.19 -10.30 1.50
N ILE A 44 10.37 -10.37 2.82
CA ILE A 44 9.28 -10.74 3.74
C ILE A 44 8.14 -9.72 3.64
N SER A 45 8.47 -8.42 3.65
CA SER A 45 7.47 -7.35 3.54
C SER A 45 6.66 -7.43 2.25
N ILE A 46 7.31 -7.74 1.13
CA ILE A 46 6.66 -7.88 -0.17
C ILE A 46 5.64 -9.02 -0.15
N GLN A 47 5.92 -10.14 0.53
CA GLN A 47 5.01 -11.29 0.57
C GLN A 47 3.64 -10.93 1.17
N TYR A 48 3.61 -10.25 2.32
CA TYR A 48 2.35 -9.94 2.99
C TYR A 48 1.73 -8.62 2.53
N SER A 49 2.52 -7.62 2.12
CA SER A 49 1.97 -6.30 1.79
C SER A 49 2.26 -5.77 0.38
N GLY A 50 3.01 -6.51 -0.43
CA GLY A 50 3.35 -6.13 -1.81
C GLY A 50 4.30 -4.93 -1.93
N THR A 51 4.97 -4.55 -0.84
CA THR A 51 5.94 -3.45 -0.79
C THR A 51 7.16 -3.83 0.04
N PRO A 52 8.36 -3.27 -0.27
CA PRO A 52 9.54 -3.37 0.60
C PRO A 52 9.26 -2.88 2.03
N ALA A 53 10.14 -3.23 2.96
CA ALA A 53 10.03 -2.82 4.34
C ALA A 53 10.25 -1.30 4.47
N LEU A 54 9.48 -0.70 5.37
CA LEU A 54 9.70 0.70 5.73
C LEU A 54 10.94 0.81 6.61
N LYS A 55 11.61 1.96 6.58
CA LYS A 55 12.79 2.26 7.41
C LYS A 55 13.97 1.30 7.18
N GLY A 56 14.07 0.69 6.00
CA GLY A 56 15.19 -0.18 5.64
C GLY A 56 16.55 0.53 5.64
N ASP A 57 16.57 1.86 5.53
CA ASP A 57 17.79 2.67 5.59
C ASP A 57 18.45 2.66 6.97
N PHE A 58 17.71 2.50 8.06
CA PHE A 58 18.30 2.27 9.38
C PHE A 58 19.13 0.98 9.43
N VAL A 59 18.70 -0.06 8.71
CA VAL A 59 19.42 -1.34 8.65
C VAL A 59 20.63 -1.20 7.73
N ARG A 60 20.45 -0.58 6.56
CA ARG A 60 21.50 -0.44 5.52
C ARG A 60 22.60 0.53 5.92
N CYS A 61 22.21 1.73 6.34
CA CYS A 61 23.12 2.85 6.58
C CYS A 61 23.35 3.13 8.07
N GLY A 62 22.58 2.52 8.97
CA GLY A 62 22.65 2.81 10.41
C GLY A 62 21.97 4.12 10.83
N GLN A 63 21.50 4.92 9.88
CA GLN A 63 20.89 6.22 10.12
C GLN A 63 19.76 6.49 9.13
N ARG A 64 18.93 7.48 9.45
CA ARG A 64 17.84 7.91 8.58
C ARG A 64 18.37 8.76 7.42
N THR A 65 17.95 8.46 6.20
CA THR A 65 18.31 9.19 4.99
C THR A 65 17.10 9.94 4.42
N ALA A 66 17.33 11.10 3.80
CA ALA A 66 16.25 11.85 3.15
C ALA A 66 15.58 11.04 2.03
N GLN A 67 16.38 10.32 1.25
CA GLN A 67 15.89 9.39 0.23
C GLN A 67 15.04 8.27 0.84
N GLY A 68 15.45 7.70 1.98
CA GLY A 68 14.69 6.70 2.73
C GLY A 68 13.34 7.23 3.23
N ILE A 69 13.26 8.51 3.63
CA ILE A 69 11.99 9.16 4.01
C ILE A 69 11.02 9.22 2.83
N ILE A 70 11.51 9.62 1.66
CA ILE A 70 10.69 9.71 0.45
C ILE A 70 10.24 8.30 0.00
N ALA A 71 11.16 7.34 -0.01
CA ALA A 71 10.87 5.95 -0.36
C ALA A 71 9.83 5.34 0.58
N ASP A 72 9.93 5.60 1.88
CA ASP A 72 8.94 5.14 2.86
C ASP A 72 7.57 5.78 2.64
N GLY A 73 7.51 7.05 2.28
CA GLY A 73 6.25 7.72 1.91
C GLY A 73 5.59 7.04 0.71
N TYR A 74 6.36 6.78 -0.34
CA TYR A 74 5.87 6.06 -1.52
C TYR A 74 5.39 4.64 -1.18
N ASN A 75 6.20 3.88 -0.43
CA ASN A 75 5.86 2.53 0.00
C ASN A 75 4.61 2.51 0.88
N ALA A 76 4.44 3.49 1.79
CA ALA A 76 3.25 3.60 2.62
C ALA A 76 1.98 3.86 1.78
N LEU A 77 2.05 4.76 0.79
CA LEU A 77 0.94 5.01 -0.12
C LEU A 77 0.60 3.79 -0.97
N LYS A 78 1.62 3.12 -1.53
CA LYS A 78 1.44 1.88 -2.29
C LYS A 78 0.83 0.78 -1.43
N ARG A 79 1.32 0.60 -0.20
CA ARG A 79 0.79 -0.37 0.77
C ARG A 79 -0.66 -0.09 1.11
N TYR A 80 -1.02 1.18 1.34
CA TYR A 80 -2.41 1.59 1.56
C TYR A 80 -3.29 1.21 0.36
N TYR A 81 -2.82 1.48 -0.86
CA TYR A 81 -3.57 1.14 -2.06
C TYR A 81 -3.74 -0.38 -2.24
N LEU A 82 -2.66 -1.15 -2.13
CA LEU A 82 -2.69 -2.61 -2.28
C LEU A 82 -3.64 -3.24 -1.25
N ASN A 83 -3.51 -2.85 0.02
CA ASN A 83 -4.31 -3.38 1.11
C ASN A 83 -5.81 -3.07 0.98
N ASN A 84 -6.17 -1.88 0.45
CA ASN A 84 -7.57 -1.49 0.34
C ASN A 84 -8.23 -1.92 -0.98
N PHE A 85 -7.48 -2.00 -2.08
CA PHE A 85 -8.07 -2.12 -3.42
C PHE A 85 -7.65 -3.37 -4.19
N GLN A 86 -6.62 -4.09 -3.76
CA GLN A 86 -6.17 -5.33 -4.43
C GLN A 86 -6.21 -6.56 -3.53
N ASP A 87 -6.15 -6.37 -2.22
CA ASP A 87 -6.00 -7.46 -1.26
C ASP A 87 -7.17 -8.46 -1.27
N GLY A 88 -8.41 -8.00 -1.45
CA GLY A 88 -9.57 -8.89 -1.55
C GLY A 88 -9.45 -9.95 -2.64
N THR A 89 -8.98 -9.56 -3.84
CA THR A 89 -8.74 -10.50 -4.95
C THR A 89 -7.57 -11.43 -4.65
N LYS A 90 -6.52 -10.93 -4.00
CA LYS A 90 -5.37 -11.74 -3.60
C LYS A 90 -5.80 -12.82 -2.59
N GLN A 91 -6.63 -12.45 -1.62
CA GLN A 91 -7.18 -13.39 -0.64
C GLN A 91 -8.08 -14.43 -1.32
N ASP A 92 -8.95 -14.02 -2.24
CA ASP A 92 -9.78 -14.96 -3.00
C ASP A 92 -8.92 -15.97 -3.79
N ALA A 93 -7.80 -15.55 -4.38
CA ALA A 93 -6.89 -16.46 -5.08
C ALA A 93 -6.22 -17.47 -4.11
N ILE A 94 -5.86 -17.02 -2.91
CA ILE A 94 -5.30 -17.88 -1.86
C ILE A 94 -6.35 -18.88 -1.37
N ASP A 95 -7.57 -18.41 -1.08
CA ASP A 95 -8.67 -19.24 -0.61
C ASP A 95 -9.04 -20.31 -1.66
N LEU A 96 -9.05 -19.94 -2.94
CA LEU A 96 -9.27 -20.88 -4.05
C LEU A 96 -8.19 -21.97 -4.08
N LEU A 97 -6.91 -21.59 -3.99
CA LEU A 97 -5.78 -22.52 -4.02
C LEU A 97 -5.78 -23.46 -2.81
N GLN A 98 -6.15 -22.95 -1.64
CA GLN A 98 -6.22 -23.71 -0.39
C GLN A 98 -7.50 -24.55 -0.27
N GLY A 99 -8.46 -24.40 -1.18
CA GLY A 99 -9.75 -25.10 -1.12
C GLY A 99 -10.73 -24.50 -0.10
N HIS A 100 -10.46 -23.30 0.42
CA HIS A 100 -11.31 -22.57 1.36
C HIS A 100 -12.44 -21.79 0.66
N TYR A 101 -13.19 -22.44 -0.24
CA TYR A 101 -14.31 -21.83 -0.95
C TYR A 101 -15.58 -22.65 -0.76
N ILE A 102 -16.72 -21.96 -0.63
CA ILE A 102 -18.01 -22.63 -0.49
C ILE A 102 -18.66 -22.74 -1.87
N VAL A 103 -18.58 -23.91 -2.49
CA VAL A 103 -19.39 -24.26 -3.68
C VAL A 103 -20.82 -24.45 -3.24
N SER A 104 -21.64 -23.42 -3.33
CA SER A 104 -23.09 -23.62 -3.26
C SER A 104 -23.68 -23.42 -4.65
N VAL A 105 -24.03 -24.54 -5.28
CA VAL A 105 -24.74 -24.62 -6.57
C VAL A 105 -26.07 -23.83 -6.54
N ALA A 106 -26.61 -23.53 -5.36
CA ALA A 106 -27.83 -22.73 -5.17
C ALA A 106 -27.64 -21.20 -5.06
N ARG A 107 -26.40 -20.67 -5.00
CA ARG A 107 -26.17 -19.21 -4.81
C ARG A 107 -26.29 -18.38 -6.07
N ASP A 108 -26.18 -18.98 -7.25
CA ASP A 108 -26.23 -18.26 -8.53
C ASP A 108 -27.58 -17.56 -8.76
N THR A 109 -28.65 -18.02 -8.09
CA THR A 109 -29.97 -17.39 -8.18
C THR A 109 -30.19 -16.28 -7.12
N MET A 110 -29.47 -16.27 -5.99
CA MET A 110 -29.67 -15.29 -4.91
C MET A 110 -28.63 -14.17 -4.84
N GLN A 111 -27.37 -14.40 -5.25
CA GLN A 111 -26.32 -13.37 -5.14
C GLN A 111 -26.42 -12.26 -6.19
N THR A 112 -27.06 -12.51 -7.33
CA THR A 112 -27.37 -11.49 -8.34
C THR A 112 -28.28 -10.39 -7.78
N SER A 113 -29.08 -10.70 -6.74
CA SER A 113 -30.01 -9.75 -6.11
C SER A 113 -29.38 -8.84 -5.04
N GLN A 114 -28.21 -9.18 -4.47
CA GLN A 114 -27.55 -8.36 -3.42
C GLN A 114 -26.49 -7.38 -3.98
N ARG A 115 -26.18 -7.49 -5.28
CA ARG A 115 -25.22 -6.63 -6.01
C ARG A 115 -25.83 -5.33 -6.56
N GLY A 116 -27.05 -4.97 -6.18
CA GLY A 116 -27.83 -3.89 -6.80
C GLY A 116 -27.61 -2.48 -6.21
N GLY A 117 -26.41 -2.15 -5.73
CA GLY A 117 -26.18 -0.89 -5.01
C GLY A 117 -24.90 -0.16 -5.41
N ILE A 118 -24.42 0.72 -4.53
CA ILE A 118 -23.20 1.52 -4.70
C ILE A 118 -21.99 0.64 -5.07
N GLU A 119 -21.90 -0.58 -4.54
CA GLU A 119 -20.79 -1.53 -4.80
C GLU A 119 -20.64 -1.97 -6.27
N ALA A 120 -21.70 -1.90 -7.09
CA ALA A 120 -21.62 -2.21 -8.52
C ALA A 120 -20.97 -1.09 -9.35
N VAL A 121 -21.00 0.14 -8.83
CA VAL A 121 -20.51 1.35 -9.52
C VAL A 121 -19.29 1.95 -8.81
N ALA A 122 -19.07 1.59 -7.54
CA ALA A 122 -17.98 2.08 -6.70
C ALA A 122 -16.63 1.60 -7.20
N SER A 123 -15.96 2.44 -7.98
CA SER A 123 -14.57 2.28 -8.35
C SER A 123 -13.76 3.47 -7.83
N PHE A 124 -12.88 3.20 -6.87
CA PHE A 124 -12.01 4.23 -6.30
C PHE A 124 -11.18 4.99 -7.37
N PRO A 125 -10.59 4.33 -8.39
CA PRO A 125 -9.87 5.03 -9.45
C PRO A 125 -10.75 6.01 -10.24
N ALA A 126 -12.01 5.65 -10.52
CA ALA A 126 -12.92 6.54 -11.24
C ALA A 126 -13.36 7.73 -10.36
N ALA A 127 -13.68 7.48 -9.09
CA ALA A 127 -14.01 8.53 -8.15
C ALA A 127 -12.84 9.51 -7.98
N PHE A 128 -11.62 9.01 -7.88
CA PHE A 128 -10.41 9.83 -7.83
C PHE A 128 -10.22 10.65 -9.11
N ALA A 129 -10.37 10.03 -10.29
CA ALA A 129 -10.27 10.73 -11.58
C ALA A 129 -11.31 11.85 -11.71
N LEU A 130 -12.55 11.63 -11.26
CA LEU A 130 -13.60 12.65 -11.27
C LEU A 130 -13.30 13.82 -10.33
N ILE A 131 -12.75 13.55 -9.14
CA ILE A 131 -12.31 14.61 -8.22
C ILE A 131 -11.19 15.43 -8.85
N ILE A 132 -10.18 14.79 -9.44
CA ILE A 132 -9.06 15.50 -10.08
C ILE A 132 -9.55 16.33 -11.28
N LEU A 133 -10.42 15.78 -12.12
CA LEU A 133 -11.02 16.50 -13.23
C LEU A 133 -11.84 17.71 -12.73
N GLY A 134 -12.66 17.53 -11.70
CA GLY A 134 -13.44 18.61 -11.10
C GLY A 134 -12.56 19.73 -10.55
N LEU A 135 -11.50 19.39 -9.80
CA LEU A 135 -10.53 20.38 -9.29
C LEU A 135 -9.77 21.09 -10.42
N PHE A 136 -9.42 20.37 -11.48
CA PHE A 136 -8.76 20.94 -12.66
C PHE A 136 -9.69 21.94 -13.37
N LEU A 137 -10.96 21.57 -13.59
CA LEU A 137 -11.97 22.45 -14.19
C LEU A 137 -12.23 23.68 -13.30
N ALA A 138 -12.27 23.51 -11.98
CA ALA A 138 -12.39 24.62 -11.04
C ALA A 138 -11.19 25.59 -11.17
N ALA A 139 -9.96 25.08 -11.22
CA ALA A 139 -8.76 25.89 -11.39
C ALA A 139 -8.74 26.64 -12.74
N LEU A 140 -9.15 26.00 -13.83
CA LEU A 140 -9.28 26.64 -15.15
C LEU A 140 -10.36 27.73 -15.17
N SER A 141 -11.46 27.51 -14.46
CA SER A 141 -12.54 28.48 -14.31
C SER A 141 -12.08 29.69 -13.50
N LEU A 142 -11.37 29.47 -12.39
CA LEU A 142 -10.83 30.52 -11.54
C LEU A 142 -9.86 31.43 -12.30
N ARG A 143 -9.02 30.86 -13.19
CA ARG A 143 -8.12 31.64 -14.07
C ARG A 143 -8.85 32.58 -15.02
N ARG A 144 -10.10 32.30 -15.39
CA ARG A 144 -10.91 33.09 -16.32
C ARG A 144 -11.77 34.17 -15.65
N VAL A 145 -11.82 34.21 -14.32
CA VAL A 145 -12.64 35.16 -13.55
C VAL A 145 -12.32 36.63 -13.87
N ARG A 146 -11.05 36.95 -14.19
CA ARG A 146 -10.66 38.31 -14.55
C ARG A 146 -11.39 38.84 -15.79
N ASN A 147 -11.72 37.97 -16.74
CA ASN A 147 -12.35 38.36 -18.00
C ASN A 147 -13.87 38.29 -17.91
N ASP A 148 -14.41 37.31 -17.20
CA ASP A 148 -15.85 37.12 -17.02
C ASP A 148 -16.14 36.59 -15.60
N PRO A 149 -16.86 37.36 -14.76
CA PRO A 149 -17.11 37.02 -13.36
C PRO A 149 -18.00 35.78 -13.19
N TRP A 150 -18.78 35.36 -14.20
CA TRP A 150 -19.58 34.13 -14.11
C TRP A 150 -18.73 32.87 -13.91
N ASN A 151 -17.46 32.91 -14.33
CA ASN A 151 -16.49 31.84 -14.09
C ASN A 151 -16.20 31.59 -12.61
N LEU A 152 -16.53 32.52 -11.72
CA LEU A 152 -16.45 32.30 -10.28
C LEU A 152 -17.51 31.29 -9.81
N LEU A 153 -18.73 31.40 -10.33
CA LEU A 153 -19.81 30.46 -10.02
C LEU A 153 -19.47 29.06 -10.55
N PHE A 154 -18.99 28.95 -11.80
CA PHE A 154 -18.55 27.67 -12.35
C PHE A 154 -17.41 27.06 -11.52
N SER A 155 -16.46 27.86 -11.07
CA SER A 155 -15.39 27.39 -10.18
C SER A 155 -15.94 26.84 -8.86
N MET A 156 -16.91 27.52 -8.26
CA MET A 156 -17.55 27.06 -7.02
C MET A 156 -18.33 25.75 -7.22
N ILE A 157 -19.03 25.60 -8.35
CA ILE A 157 -19.77 24.36 -8.69
C ILE A 157 -18.83 23.18 -8.85
N TRP A 158 -17.74 23.33 -9.63
CA TRP A 158 -16.78 22.23 -9.83
C TRP A 158 -16.05 21.85 -8.53
N ALA A 159 -15.71 22.85 -7.70
CA ALA A 159 -15.10 22.62 -6.40
C ALA A 159 -16.07 21.92 -5.43
N SER A 160 -17.32 22.38 -5.33
CA SER A 160 -18.33 21.79 -4.45
C SER A 160 -18.69 20.36 -4.85
N MET A 161 -18.78 20.10 -6.15
CA MET A 161 -19.01 18.74 -6.68
C MET A 161 -17.83 17.82 -6.34
N SER A 162 -16.60 18.29 -6.47
CA SER A 162 -15.40 17.51 -6.10
C SER A 162 -15.38 17.17 -4.59
N VAL A 163 -15.73 18.15 -3.74
CA VAL A 163 -15.87 17.94 -2.29
C VAL A 163 -17.01 16.98 -1.96
N GLY A 164 -18.15 17.09 -2.65
CA GLY A 164 -19.29 16.19 -2.49
C GLY A 164 -18.94 14.74 -2.81
N ILE A 165 -18.25 14.50 -3.93
CA ILE A 165 -17.76 13.15 -4.30
C ILE A 165 -16.78 12.64 -3.23
N ALA A 166 -15.83 13.46 -2.78
CA ALA A 166 -14.88 13.05 -1.75
C ALA A 166 -15.57 12.70 -0.42
N ALA A 167 -16.57 13.49 0.00
CA ALA A 167 -17.37 13.22 1.20
C ALA A 167 -18.18 11.93 1.05
N PHE A 168 -18.77 11.68 -0.12
CA PHE A 168 -19.51 10.46 -0.42
C PHE A 168 -18.61 9.22 -0.38
N VAL A 169 -17.42 9.27 -0.99
CA VAL A 169 -16.42 8.19 -0.94
C VAL A 169 -15.97 7.96 0.50
N LYS A 170 -15.72 9.02 1.28
CA LYS A 170 -15.34 8.90 2.70
C LYS A 170 -16.45 8.23 3.53
N ALA A 171 -17.70 8.63 3.35
CA ALA A 171 -18.84 8.06 4.06
C ALA A 171 -19.07 6.58 3.70
N ASN A 172 -18.82 6.21 2.44
CA ASN A 172 -19.05 4.87 1.91
C ASN A 172 -17.76 4.08 1.67
N GLY A 173 -16.64 4.44 2.31
CA GLY A 173 -15.30 3.94 1.93
C GLY A 173 -15.21 2.42 1.87
N ARG A 174 -15.95 1.73 2.75
CA ARG A 174 -16.08 0.27 2.76
C ARG A 174 -16.56 -0.35 1.45
N ALA A 175 -17.43 0.34 0.71
CA ALA A 175 -17.96 -0.10 -0.58
C ALA A 175 -16.97 0.12 -1.75
N PHE A 176 -15.99 1.01 -1.57
CA PHE A 176 -14.94 1.29 -2.56
C PHE A 176 -13.71 0.40 -2.38
N CYS A 177 -13.58 -0.29 -1.23
CA CYS A 177 -12.51 -1.23 -0.98
C CYS A 177 -12.80 -2.60 -1.60
N ASN A 178 -11.76 -3.26 -2.10
CA ASN A 178 -11.82 -4.63 -2.56
C ASN A 178 -11.89 -5.58 -1.37
N ARG A 179 -12.85 -6.50 -1.38
CA ARG A 179 -13.10 -7.45 -0.29
C ARG A 179 -13.12 -8.88 -0.80
N PRO A 180 -12.64 -9.85 0.00
CA PRO A 180 -12.74 -11.26 -0.36
C PRO A 180 -14.20 -11.65 -0.48
N ARG A 181 -14.48 -12.45 -1.51
CA ARG A 181 -15.82 -12.90 -1.90
C ARG A 181 -16.04 -14.38 -1.59
N LEU A 182 -14.98 -15.18 -1.62
CA LEU A 182 -15.08 -16.64 -1.46
C LEU A 182 -15.27 -17.05 0.00
N HIS A 183 -14.51 -16.45 0.90
CA HIS A 183 -14.58 -16.70 2.34
C HIS A 183 -14.77 -15.39 3.11
N GLN A 184 -16.00 -15.09 3.50
CA GLN A 184 -16.30 -13.89 4.28
C GLN A 184 -16.08 -14.16 5.77
N PRO A 185 -15.28 -13.34 6.49
CA PRO A 185 -15.18 -13.46 7.94
C PRO A 185 -16.57 -13.27 8.57
N ARG A 186 -16.90 -14.08 9.59
CA ARG A 186 -18.11 -13.86 10.39
C ARG A 186 -18.04 -12.45 10.98
N ARG A 187 -19.09 -11.66 10.73
CA ARG A 187 -19.24 -10.29 11.26
C ARG A 187 -19.34 -10.29 12.77
#